data_AF-A0A7C2B219-F1
#
_entry.id   AF-A0A7C2B219-F1
#
_cell.length_a   1.000
_cell.length_b   1.000
_cell.length_c   1.000
_cell.angle_alpha   90.00
_cell.angle_beta   90.00
_cell.angle_gamma   90.00
#
_symmetry.space_group_name_H-M   'P 1'
#
loop_
_entity.id
_entity.type
_entity.pdbx_description
1 polymer ?
#
loop_
_entity_poly.entity_id
_entity_poly.type
_entity_poly.pdbx_seq_one_letter_code
_entity_poly.pdbx_strand_id
1 'polypeptide(L)'
;MNANATRDLYAAEGLRYMPQVLCMLDQNPLSPTYGCGDRQFWLYKSIDYQGGMYGEFAFPLALAYAHSFPGNVYYGAEKIRDLALAVIRNQLRSAHKDGSNDDFYPFERAMGSTAFTLYAMAEAARVLTVDDQDILAFLGRRAGWLAGKHETGRLSNHHALAALGLASTAELTGDAALRRQSDICRDRVLGWQTEEGWFPEYGGFDPGYHTLTLTFLAYLRRITGDDVLTGPLARAVTLAADMVGEDGSMGGEVGSRNSYHFFPHGFELLAAEMGPARYVADRFLDSLKTGRRGYLDENRTFCHYQYNYLQSWLDFADRQTCPDWQPEDGVRRYDRAGLITVRRNGIHAVVSLNKGGVVKASTKAGPMASDTGLVVTKSGGGIYAPAIEGGSDIAVSVGGDGKDIIEVSADFEKIPNTILPSTAKMAVLRLLNYTIGRLAPNLLRGIIQYLLIKRKSPFPVRVRRRIEVDGNGIVVKDRLSRTAQSVRISGLSSSSDLTTIYTASSNSWAPSRIFSWVDLKGRVDDFNKTGEIEVERTWPKN
;
A
#
# COMPACT_ATOMS: atom_id res chain seq x y z
N MET A 1 10.61 -4.37 -28.97
CA MET A 1 10.00 -3.02 -28.85
C MET A 1 11.12 -2.04 -28.57
N ASN A 2 11.06 -0.82 -29.10
CA ASN A 2 12.07 0.20 -28.84
C ASN A 2 12.08 0.53 -27.34
N ALA A 3 13.21 0.38 -26.65
CA ALA A 3 13.32 0.53 -25.18
C ALA A 3 12.77 1.90 -24.70
N ASN A 4 12.92 2.93 -25.52
CA ASN A 4 12.37 4.27 -25.26
C ASN A 4 10.83 4.25 -25.13
N ALA A 5 10.13 3.50 -25.97
CA ALA A 5 8.66 3.46 -25.95
C ALA A 5 8.10 2.79 -24.68
N THR A 6 8.83 1.85 -24.08
CA THR A 6 8.40 1.20 -22.83
C THR A 6 8.70 2.09 -21.63
N ARG A 7 9.89 2.70 -21.58
CA ARG A 7 10.28 3.67 -20.54
C ARG A 7 9.27 4.82 -20.44
N ASP A 8 8.83 5.35 -21.57
CA ASP A 8 7.93 6.51 -21.64
C ASP A 8 6.54 6.27 -21.02
N LEU A 9 6.14 5.02 -20.77
CA LEU A 9 4.92 4.71 -20.02
C LEU A 9 4.97 5.27 -18.60
N TYR A 10 6.13 5.25 -17.95
CA TYR A 10 6.31 5.84 -16.63
C TYR A 10 6.13 7.37 -16.65
N ALA A 11 6.71 8.04 -17.65
CA ALA A 11 6.56 9.47 -17.83
C ALA A 11 5.09 9.85 -18.08
N ALA A 12 4.41 9.13 -18.97
CA ALA A 12 3.00 9.34 -19.25
C ALA A 12 2.14 9.18 -17.98
N GLU A 13 2.37 8.11 -17.21
CA GLU A 13 1.62 7.86 -15.97
C GLU A 13 1.94 8.87 -14.86
N GLY A 14 3.21 9.24 -14.67
CA GLY A 14 3.61 10.25 -13.71
C GLY A 14 3.09 11.66 -14.07
N LEU A 15 3.10 12.04 -15.34
CA LEU A 15 2.59 13.36 -15.77
C LEU A 15 1.06 13.43 -15.79
N ARG A 16 0.36 12.29 -15.90
CA ARG A 16 -1.11 12.22 -15.99
C ARG A 16 -1.83 13.02 -14.91
N TYR A 17 -1.29 13.06 -13.70
CA TYR A 17 -1.90 13.74 -12.56
C TYR A 17 -1.41 15.16 -12.31
N MET A 18 -0.50 15.68 -13.13
CA MET A 18 -0.01 17.05 -12.94
C MET A 18 -1.14 18.10 -12.97
N PRO A 19 -2.15 18.00 -13.87
CA PRO A 19 -3.32 18.88 -13.80
C PRO A 19 -4.08 18.78 -12.46
N GLN A 20 -4.14 17.58 -11.86
CA GLN A 20 -4.79 17.36 -10.56
C GLN A 20 -3.99 18.00 -9.41
N VAL A 21 -2.65 17.85 -9.39
CA VAL A 21 -1.78 18.56 -8.43
C VAL A 21 -2.01 20.07 -8.52
N LEU A 22 -1.97 20.63 -9.73
CA LEU A 22 -2.17 22.08 -9.93
C LEU A 22 -3.57 22.53 -9.51
N CYS A 23 -4.60 21.71 -9.74
CA CYS A 23 -5.97 22.00 -9.29
C CYS A 23 -6.10 21.97 -7.76
N MET A 24 -5.36 21.09 -7.08
CA MET A 24 -5.40 20.97 -5.62
C MET A 24 -4.69 22.13 -4.90
N LEU A 25 -3.71 22.75 -5.56
CA LEU A 25 -2.91 23.83 -4.98
C LEU A 25 -3.61 25.18 -4.97
N ASP A 26 -3.48 25.89 -3.86
CA ASP A 26 -3.69 27.33 -3.82
C ASP A 26 -2.53 28.03 -4.57
N GLN A 27 -2.82 28.48 -5.79
CA GLN A 27 -1.86 29.13 -6.67
C GLN A 27 -1.83 30.66 -6.54
N ASN A 28 -2.65 31.26 -5.66
CA ASN A 28 -2.70 32.71 -5.54
C ASN A 28 -1.59 33.21 -4.60
N PRO A 29 -0.56 33.94 -5.08
CA PRO A 29 0.56 34.39 -4.24
C PRO A 29 0.14 35.39 -3.15
N LEU A 30 -1.04 36.00 -3.27
CA LEU A 30 -1.61 36.91 -2.27
C LEU A 30 -2.46 36.18 -1.22
N SER A 31 -2.67 34.88 -1.38
CA SER A 31 -3.45 34.07 -0.45
C SER A 31 -2.64 33.71 0.81
N PRO A 32 -3.23 33.76 2.02
CA PRO A 32 -2.56 33.26 3.23
C PRO A 32 -2.20 31.77 3.13
N THR A 33 -2.94 31.02 2.32
CA THR A 33 -2.72 29.59 2.08
C THR A 33 -1.93 29.31 0.80
N TYR A 34 -1.26 30.28 0.18
CA TYR A 34 -0.46 30.07 -1.03
C TYR A 34 0.48 28.86 -0.87
N GLY A 35 0.39 27.90 -1.80
CA GLY A 35 1.10 26.62 -1.79
C GLY A 35 0.41 25.49 -1.01
N CYS A 36 -0.76 25.72 -0.41
CA CYS A 36 -1.52 24.68 0.28
C CYS A 36 -2.15 23.73 -0.74
N GLY A 37 -1.84 22.43 -0.64
CA GLY A 37 -2.48 21.40 -1.46
C GLY A 37 -3.75 20.81 -0.85
N ASP A 38 -4.12 21.19 0.38
CA ASP A 38 -5.32 20.67 1.04
C ASP A 38 -6.56 21.46 0.63
N ARG A 39 -7.13 21.10 -0.53
CA ARG A 39 -8.31 21.77 -1.09
C ARG A 39 -9.54 21.71 -0.17
N GLN A 40 -9.63 20.72 0.72
CA GLN A 40 -10.70 20.65 1.73
C GLN A 40 -10.57 21.76 2.78
N PHE A 41 -9.33 22.15 3.11
CA PHE A 41 -9.03 23.22 4.04
C PHE A 41 -9.11 24.60 3.38
N TRP A 42 -8.30 24.86 2.35
CA TRP A 42 -8.12 26.23 1.84
C TRP A 42 -9.27 26.71 0.95
N LEU A 43 -9.87 25.81 0.15
CA LEU A 43 -10.94 26.17 -0.78
C LEU A 43 -12.33 25.85 -0.24
N TYR A 44 -12.59 24.57 0.04
CA TYR A 44 -13.93 24.12 0.45
C TYR A 44 -14.26 24.49 1.89
N LYS A 45 -13.23 24.68 2.74
CA LYS A 45 -13.37 25.00 4.17
C LYS A 45 -14.26 23.98 4.89
N SER A 46 -14.20 22.72 4.47
CA SER A 46 -14.95 21.61 5.04
C SER A 46 -14.24 20.97 6.24
N ILE A 47 -12.97 21.32 6.43
CA ILE A 47 -12.16 20.95 7.59
C ILE A 47 -11.49 22.20 8.20
N ASP A 48 -11.15 22.11 9.46
CA ASP A 48 -10.67 23.19 10.33
C ASP A 48 -9.15 23.17 10.57
N TYR A 49 -8.43 22.30 9.87
CA TYR A 49 -6.98 22.17 9.93
C TYR A 49 -6.46 21.72 8.57
N GLN A 50 -5.18 21.98 8.32
CA GLN A 50 -4.51 21.55 7.10
C GLN A 50 -3.85 20.17 7.31
N GLY A 51 -4.13 19.24 6.40
CA GLY A 51 -3.38 17.99 6.30
C GLY A 51 -1.94 18.22 5.83
N GLY A 52 -1.00 17.56 6.50
CA GLY A 52 0.41 17.62 6.19
C GLY A 52 0.78 16.94 4.87
N MET A 53 0.09 15.85 4.53
CA MET A 53 0.44 14.94 3.43
C MET A 53 0.67 15.64 2.08
N TYR A 54 -0.07 16.72 1.82
CA TYR A 54 0.04 17.51 0.59
C TYR A 54 1.39 18.21 0.38
N GLY A 55 2.29 18.20 1.38
CA GLY A 55 3.69 18.60 1.19
C GLY A 55 4.42 17.77 0.13
N GLU A 56 3.93 16.56 -0.18
CA GLU A 56 4.49 15.72 -1.24
C GLU A 56 4.40 16.35 -2.63
N PHE A 57 3.44 17.25 -2.86
CA PHE A 57 3.25 17.93 -4.15
C PHE A 57 4.49 18.72 -4.60
N ALA A 58 5.38 19.10 -3.67
CA ALA A 58 6.63 19.76 -4.00
C ALA A 58 7.49 18.93 -4.98
N PHE A 59 7.53 17.61 -4.81
CA PHE A 59 8.45 16.76 -5.55
C PHE A 59 8.05 16.50 -7.02
N PRO A 60 6.82 16.08 -7.36
CA PRO A 60 6.45 15.92 -8.75
C PRO A 60 6.50 17.26 -9.51
N LEU A 61 6.18 18.40 -8.87
CA LEU A 61 6.34 19.72 -9.48
C LEU A 61 7.81 20.02 -9.80
N ALA A 62 8.72 19.77 -8.84
CA ALA A 62 10.16 19.95 -9.04
C ALA A 62 10.68 19.08 -10.20
N LEU A 63 10.29 17.80 -10.24
CA LEU A 63 10.68 16.88 -11.32
C LEU A 63 10.15 17.34 -12.68
N ALA A 64 8.87 17.73 -12.75
CA ALA A 64 8.26 18.20 -13.99
C ALA A 64 8.86 19.53 -14.46
N TYR A 65 9.32 20.40 -13.57
CA TYR A 65 10.07 21.58 -13.96
C TYR A 65 11.47 21.22 -14.51
N ALA A 66 12.20 20.34 -13.82
CA ALA A 66 13.63 20.13 -14.04
C ALA A 66 13.99 19.16 -15.17
N HIS A 67 13.05 18.31 -15.61
CA HIS A 67 13.35 17.24 -16.58
C HIS A 67 12.42 17.25 -17.80
N SER A 68 13.00 17.09 -18.99
CA SER A 68 12.28 17.04 -20.27
C SER A 68 11.68 15.65 -20.53
N PHE A 69 10.78 15.18 -19.66
CA PHE A 69 10.05 13.94 -19.90
C PHE A 69 9.21 14.03 -21.20
N PRO A 70 8.96 12.92 -21.90
CA PRO A 70 8.05 12.89 -23.05
C PRO A 70 6.67 13.44 -22.70
N GLY A 71 6.18 14.39 -23.49
CA GLY A 71 4.88 15.04 -23.27
C GLY A 71 4.85 16.04 -22.09
N ASN A 72 5.99 16.36 -21.48
CA ASN A 72 6.05 17.30 -20.36
C ASN A 72 5.96 18.76 -20.81
N VAL A 73 4.75 19.32 -20.74
CA VAL A 73 4.49 20.74 -21.02
C VAL A 73 4.95 21.69 -19.90
N TYR A 74 5.41 21.17 -18.77
CA TYR A 74 5.79 21.92 -17.57
C TYR A 74 7.30 22.17 -17.48
N TYR A 75 8.08 21.54 -18.36
CA TYR A 75 9.54 21.63 -18.37
C TYR A 75 10.01 23.08 -18.54
N GLY A 76 10.87 23.54 -17.63
CA GLY A 76 11.43 24.90 -17.62
C GLY A 76 10.43 26.02 -17.32
N ALA A 77 9.16 25.72 -17.01
CA ALA A 77 8.18 26.75 -16.70
C ALA A 77 8.38 27.27 -15.27
N GLU A 78 8.88 28.50 -15.12
CA GLU A 78 9.19 29.12 -13.81
C GLU A 78 8.03 29.07 -12.82
N LYS A 79 6.78 29.22 -13.29
CA LYS A 79 5.60 29.08 -12.43
C LYS A 79 5.55 27.72 -11.70
N ILE A 80 6.00 26.64 -12.34
CA ILE A 80 5.99 25.29 -11.75
C ILE A 80 7.06 25.17 -10.67
N ARG A 81 8.25 25.75 -10.91
CA ARG A 81 9.29 25.91 -9.89
C ARG A 81 8.79 26.72 -8.70
N ASP A 82 8.16 27.86 -8.95
CA ASP A 82 7.63 28.72 -7.89
C ASP A 82 6.55 28.02 -7.06
N LEU A 83 5.68 27.23 -7.69
CA LEU A 83 4.67 26.44 -6.99
C LEU A 83 5.30 25.32 -6.15
N ALA A 84 6.35 24.65 -6.64
CA ALA A 84 7.06 23.65 -5.84
C ALA A 84 7.63 24.27 -4.55
N LEU A 85 8.26 25.45 -4.66
CA LEU A 85 8.77 26.19 -3.51
C LEU A 85 7.64 26.73 -2.61
N ALA A 86 6.51 27.14 -3.19
CA ALA A 86 5.34 27.57 -2.44
C ALA A 86 4.79 26.45 -1.55
N VAL A 87 4.77 25.21 -2.02
CA VAL A 87 4.38 24.04 -1.21
C VAL A 87 5.28 23.89 0.01
N ILE A 88 6.60 23.94 -0.16
CA ILE A 88 7.56 23.82 0.94
C ILE A 88 7.37 24.97 1.95
N ARG A 89 7.23 26.22 1.45
CA ARG A 89 7.01 27.40 2.29
C ARG A 89 5.68 27.35 3.02
N ASN A 90 4.65 26.80 2.40
CA ASN A 90 3.35 26.59 3.05
C ASN A 90 3.48 25.59 4.21
N GLN A 91 4.16 24.45 3.99
CA GLN A 91 4.43 23.45 5.03
C GLN A 91 5.26 24.03 6.19
N LEU A 92 6.25 24.88 5.91
CA LEU A 92 6.99 25.60 6.95
C LEU A 92 6.05 26.46 7.82
N ARG A 93 5.11 27.20 7.22
CA ARG A 93 4.17 28.04 7.97
C ARG A 93 3.15 27.24 8.78
N SER A 94 2.69 26.10 8.25
CA SER A 94 1.60 25.32 8.86
C SER A 94 2.08 24.26 9.85
N ALA A 95 3.36 23.89 9.83
CA ALA A 95 3.92 22.86 10.70
C ALA A 95 3.88 23.27 12.19
N HIS A 96 3.91 22.27 13.07
CA HIS A 96 4.18 22.48 14.49
C HIS A 96 5.58 23.06 14.69
N LYS A 97 5.84 23.66 15.87
CA LYS A 97 7.14 24.26 16.21
C LYS A 97 8.33 23.30 16.10
N ASP A 98 8.07 22.00 16.26
CA ASP A 98 9.06 20.93 16.13
C ASP A 98 9.26 20.45 14.67
N GLY A 99 8.55 21.05 13.71
CA GLY A 99 8.60 20.72 12.29
C GLY A 99 7.63 19.61 11.86
N SER A 100 6.95 18.93 12.80
CA SER A 100 5.97 17.88 12.48
C SER A 100 4.67 18.44 11.90
N ASN A 101 3.86 17.58 11.29
CA ASN A 101 2.53 17.92 10.79
C ASN A 101 1.45 16.93 11.26
N ASP A 102 0.19 17.33 11.09
CA ASP A 102 -0.98 16.50 11.35
C ASP A 102 -1.47 15.87 10.03
N ASP A 103 -2.21 14.76 10.09
CA ASP A 103 -2.74 14.10 8.89
C ASP A 103 -4.27 13.95 8.95
N PHE A 104 -4.78 13.14 9.88
CA PHE A 104 -6.20 12.79 10.00
C PHE A 104 -6.97 13.62 11.03
N TYR A 105 -6.27 14.27 11.97
CA TYR A 105 -6.89 15.12 12.97
C TYR A 105 -5.89 16.13 13.60
N PRO A 106 -6.37 17.26 14.14
CA PRO A 106 -5.51 18.24 14.80
C PRO A 106 -4.69 17.65 15.96
N PHE A 107 -3.44 18.09 16.07
CA PHE A 107 -2.45 17.69 17.08
C PHE A 107 -1.99 16.22 17.01
N GLU A 108 -2.31 15.50 15.94
CA GLU A 108 -1.90 14.12 15.73
C GLU A 108 -0.37 13.94 15.75
N ARG A 109 0.38 14.90 15.18
CA ARG A 109 1.82 14.76 14.89
C ARG A 109 2.12 13.42 14.21
N ALA A 110 1.62 13.29 12.98
CA ALA A 110 1.63 12.06 12.21
C ALA A 110 3.05 11.75 11.71
N MET A 111 3.63 10.64 12.18
CA MET A 111 4.97 10.21 11.75
C MET A 111 5.00 9.87 10.26
N GLY A 112 4.03 9.08 9.77
CA GLY A 112 3.89 8.75 8.35
C GLY A 112 3.87 9.99 7.45
N SER A 113 2.88 10.88 7.63
CA SER A 113 2.78 12.13 6.87
C SER A 113 4.05 12.98 6.96
N THR A 114 4.68 13.08 8.13
CA THR A 114 5.93 13.83 8.28
C THR A 114 7.08 13.19 7.49
N ALA A 115 7.18 11.86 7.46
CA ALA A 115 8.22 11.14 6.72
C ALA A 115 8.06 11.28 5.19
N PHE A 116 6.84 11.05 4.68
CA PHE A 116 6.52 11.20 3.25
C PHE A 116 6.88 12.59 2.73
N THR A 117 6.41 13.60 3.45
CA THR A 117 6.60 14.99 3.05
C THR A 117 8.02 15.49 3.30
N LEU A 118 8.74 15.00 4.31
CA LEU A 118 10.16 15.30 4.49
C LEU A 118 10.98 14.83 3.28
N TYR A 119 10.81 13.56 2.89
CA TYR A 119 11.49 13.01 1.72
C TYR A 119 11.17 13.81 0.46
N ALA A 120 9.89 14.01 0.17
CA ALA A 120 9.47 14.73 -1.04
C ALA A 120 9.99 16.17 -1.08
N MET A 121 9.91 16.93 0.03
CA MET A 121 10.41 18.30 0.06
C MET A 121 11.93 18.39 0.01
N ALA A 122 12.65 17.44 0.64
CA ALA A 122 14.11 17.37 0.54
C ALA A 122 14.53 17.09 -0.91
N GLU A 123 13.95 16.08 -1.56
CA GLU A 123 14.28 15.78 -2.95
C GLU A 123 13.87 16.89 -3.91
N ALA A 124 12.74 17.56 -3.66
CA ALA A 124 12.37 18.77 -4.40
C ALA A 124 13.42 19.88 -4.25
N ALA A 125 13.89 20.14 -3.03
CA ALA A 125 14.93 21.12 -2.75
C ALA A 125 16.26 20.75 -3.44
N ARG A 126 16.60 19.47 -3.49
CA ARG A 126 17.79 18.96 -4.19
C ARG A 126 17.69 19.17 -5.70
N VAL A 127 16.57 18.77 -6.30
CA VAL A 127 16.31 18.92 -7.75
C VAL A 127 16.30 20.39 -8.17
N LEU A 128 15.74 21.28 -7.34
CA LEU A 128 15.68 22.72 -7.59
C LEU A 128 16.90 23.50 -7.11
N THR A 129 17.93 22.81 -6.60
CA THR A 129 19.17 23.39 -6.06
C THR A 129 18.90 24.55 -5.09
N VAL A 130 18.02 24.33 -4.11
CA VAL A 130 17.59 25.36 -3.15
C VAL A 130 18.69 25.69 -2.15
N ASP A 131 18.99 26.97 -1.99
CA ASP A 131 19.93 27.55 -1.03
C ASP A 131 19.25 28.40 0.06
N ASP A 132 17.91 28.51 0.02
CA ASP A 132 17.07 29.24 0.98
C ASP A 132 17.23 28.64 2.40
N GLN A 133 17.86 29.42 3.28
CA GLN A 133 18.23 28.97 4.63
C GLN A 133 17.02 28.68 5.52
N ASP A 134 15.87 29.35 5.29
CA ASP A 134 14.66 29.08 6.08
C ASP A 134 14.07 27.72 5.70
N ILE A 135 14.12 27.37 4.41
CA ILE A 135 13.72 26.04 3.92
C ILE A 135 14.67 24.97 4.46
N LEU A 136 15.98 25.17 4.37
CA LEU A 136 16.95 24.19 4.87
C LEU A 136 16.84 23.98 6.39
N ALA A 137 16.69 25.07 7.15
CA ALA A 137 16.48 25.00 8.60
C ALA A 137 15.15 24.31 8.95
N PHE A 138 14.10 24.52 8.15
CA PHE A 138 12.83 23.82 8.32
C PHE A 138 12.95 22.30 8.13
N LEU A 139 13.57 21.88 7.03
CA LEU A 139 13.81 20.47 6.74
C LEU A 139 14.66 19.83 7.85
N GLY A 140 15.70 20.53 8.31
CA GLY A 140 16.53 20.10 9.44
C GLY A 140 15.73 19.91 10.75
N ARG A 141 14.86 20.86 11.11
CA ARG A 141 13.98 20.73 12.30
C ARG A 141 13.05 19.52 12.17
N ARG A 142 12.40 19.37 11.01
CA ARG A 142 11.49 18.24 10.74
C ARG A 142 12.23 16.89 10.80
N ALA A 143 13.42 16.81 10.20
CA ALA A 143 14.28 15.64 10.26
C ALA A 143 14.69 15.32 11.70
N GLY A 144 15.10 16.32 12.49
CA GLY A 144 15.45 16.16 13.90
C GLY A 144 14.28 15.63 14.74
N TRP A 145 13.05 16.11 14.49
CA TRP A 145 11.86 15.53 15.12
C TRP A 145 11.66 14.07 14.73
N LEU A 146 11.74 13.75 13.43
CA LEU A 146 11.48 12.41 12.93
C LEU A 146 12.48 11.38 13.48
N ALA A 147 13.76 11.75 13.60
CA ALA A 147 14.81 10.91 14.19
C ALA A 147 14.48 10.46 15.63
N GLY A 148 13.84 11.34 16.42
CA GLY A 148 13.45 11.06 17.80
C GLY A 148 12.09 10.38 17.98
N LYS A 149 11.41 9.98 16.89
CA LYS A 149 10.07 9.38 16.95
C LYS A 149 10.04 7.90 16.64
N HIS A 150 9.19 7.21 17.38
CA HIS A 150 8.91 5.80 17.20
C HIS A 150 7.40 5.61 17.15
N GLU A 151 6.92 4.95 16.11
CA GLU A 151 5.53 4.48 16.06
C GLU A 151 5.36 3.29 17.01
N THR A 152 4.16 3.16 17.59
CA THR A 152 3.81 2.04 18.48
C THR A 152 3.63 0.73 17.72
N GLY A 153 3.58 0.79 16.39
CA GLY A 153 3.42 -0.32 15.46
C GLY A 153 4.69 -0.67 14.69
N ARG A 154 4.68 -1.82 14.02
CA ARG A 154 5.66 -2.14 12.98
C ARG A 154 5.05 -1.79 11.62
N LEU A 155 5.45 -0.64 11.09
CA LEU A 155 5.14 -0.14 9.75
C LEU A 155 6.48 0.09 9.04
N SER A 156 6.94 -0.93 8.32
CA SER A 156 8.29 -0.93 7.78
C SER A 156 8.48 0.14 6.72
N ASN A 157 7.43 0.41 5.94
CA ASN A 157 7.42 1.48 4.95
C ASN A 157 7.74 2.86 5.56
N HIS A 158 7.12 3.22 6.69
CA HIS A 158 7.32 4.52 7.35
C HIS A 158 8.75 4.67 7.86
N HIS A 159 9.32 3.60 8.42
CA HIS A 159 10.68 3.64 8.93
C HIS A 159 11.73 3.62 7.82
N ALA A 160 11.49 2.92 6.72
CA ALA A 160 12.34 2.97 5.53
C ALA A 160 12.33 4.37 4.91
N LEU A 161 11.15 4.98 4.83
CA LEU A 161 10.98 6.36 4.36
C LEU A 161 11.61 7.38 5.30
N ALA A 162 11.52 7.17 6.61
CA ALA A 162 12.21 8.02 7.58
C ALA A 162 13.72 7.96 7.40
N ALA A 163 14.31 6.76 7.22
CA ALA A 163 15.74 6.63 6.92
C ALA A 163 16.10 7.41 5.63
N LEU A 164 15.37 7.19 4.55
CA LEU A 164 15.59 7.88 3.27
C LEU A 164 15.45 9.40 3.38
N GLY A 165 14.41 9.90 4.06
CA GLY A 165 14.20 11.34 4.27
C GLY A 165 15.29 11.98 5.13
N LEU A 166 15.78 11.28 6.15
CA LEU A 166 16.91 11.71 6.97
C LEU A 166 18.21 11.77 6.16
N ALA A 167 18.51 10.74 5.35
CA ALA A 167 19.67 10.72 4.47
C ALA A 167 19.62 11.85 3.43
N SER A 168 18.48 12.02 2.75
CA SER A 168 18.28 13.07 1.74
C SER A 168 18.46 14.46 2.35
N THR A 169 17.92 14.68 3.55
CA THR A 169 18.11 15.96 4.27
C THR A 169 19.57 16.16 4.68
N ALA A 170 20.27 15.10 5.09
CA ALA A 170 21.67 15.18 5.47
C ALA A 170 22.59 15.51 4.28
N GLU A 171 22.25 15.08 3.06
CA GLU A 171 22.97 15.51 1.84
C GLU A 171 22.80 17.01 1.58
N LEU A 172 21.59 17.53 1.78
CA LEU A 172 21.30 18.96 1.59
C LEU A 172 21.98 19.85 2.64
N THR A 173 21.96 19.44 3.91
CA THR A 173 22.43 20.29 5.03
C THR A 173 23.86 20.02 5.44
N GLY A 174 24.44 18.89 5.01
CA GLY A 174 25.74 18.42 5.49
C GLY A 174 25.73 17.86 6.91
N ASP A 175 24.56 17.72 7.56
CA ASP A 175 24.46 17.31 8.97
C ASP A 175 24.77 15.81 9.17
N ALA A 176 25.97 15.53 9.72
CA ALA A 176 26.41 14.17 10.04
C ALA A 176 25.56 13.49 11.13
N ALA A 177 24.88 14.23 12.00
CA ALA A 177 23.97 13.64 12.99
C ALA A 177 22.74 13.03 12.30
N LEU A 178 22.20 13.69 11.27
CA LEU A 178 21.09 13.16 10.48
C LEU A 178 21.49 11.89 9.72
N ARG A 179 22.72 11.80 9.19
CA ARG A 179 23.23 10.55 8.59
C ARG A 179 23.22 9.39 9.58
N ARG A 180 23.76 9.61 10.80
CA ARG A 180 23.74 8.59 11.86
C ARG A 180 22.32 8.18 12.24
N GLN A 181 21.36 9.12 12.25
CA GLN A 181 19.96 8.79 12.54
C GLN A 181 19.28 8.03 11.41
N SER A 182 19.66 8.31 10.15
CA SER A 182 19.27 7.49 9.00
C SER A 182 19.74 6.05 9.18
N ASP A 183 21.01 5.84 9.55
CA ASP A 183 21.59 4.51 9.80
C ASP A 183 20.82 3.76 10.90
N ILE A 184 20.52 4.43 12.01
CA ILE A 184 19.72 3.84 13.11
C ILE A 184 18.31 3.45 12.64
N CYS A 185 17.66 4.28 11.82
CA CYS A 185 16.34 3.97 11.28
C CYS A 185 16.41 2.80 10.29
N ARG A 186 17.41 2.78 9.40
CA ARG A 186 17.69 1.68 8.47
C ARG A 186 17.88 0.38 9.22
N ASP A 187 18.78 0.33 10.19
CA ASP A 187 19.12 -0.89 10.94
C ASP A 187 17.91 -1.44 11.68
N ARG A 188 17.03 -0.57 12.18
CA ARG A 188 15.77 -0.98 12.79
C ARG A 188 14.85 -1.69 11.79
N VAL A 189 14.68 -1.16 10.58
CA VAL A 189 13.85 -1.78 9.53
C VAL A 189 14.44 -3.10 9.08
N LEU A 190 15.76 -3.14 8.89
CA LEU A 190 16.46 -4.37 8.51
C LEU A 190 16.32 -5.45 9.58
N GLY A 191 16.37 -5.07 10.86
CA GLY A 191 16.11 -5.96 11.99
C GLY A 191 14.66 -6.50 12.06
N TRP A 192 13.74 -5.98 11.25
CA TRP A 192 12.37 -6.49 11.15
C TRP A 192 12.13 -7.42 9.96
N GLN A 193 13.06 -7.48 9.00
CA GLN A 193 12.89 -8.36 7.85
C GLN A 193 12.86 -9.82 8.29
N THR A 194 11.96 -10.60 7.71
CA THR A 194 11.92 -12.05 7.94
C THR A 194 12.93 -12.77 7.06
N GLU A 195 13.19 -14.03 7.40
CA GLU A 195 13.97 -14.97 6.59
C GLU A 195 13.34 -15.20 5.20
N GLU A 196 12.02 -15.06 5.10
CA GLU A 196 11.26 -15.11 3.84
C GLU A 196 11.45 -13.84 2.98
N GLY A 197 12.09 -12.80 3.52
CA GLY A 197 12.47 -11.60 2.79
C GLY A 197 11.46 -10.44 2.86
N TRP A 198 10.32 -10.60 3.53
CA TRP A 198 9.35 -9.53 3.70
C TRP A 198 9.59 -8.67 4.92
N PHE A 199 9.09 -7.44 4.84
CA PHE A 199 9.05 -6.49 5.94
C PHE A 199 7.63 -6.39 6.53
N PRO A 200 7.47 -6.35 7.85
CA PRO A 200 6.15 -6.33 8.48
C PRO A 200 5.41 -5.00 8.28
N GLU A 201 4.13 -5.15 7.97
CA GLU A 201 3.09 -4.13 8.07
C GLU A 201 2.06 -4.60 9.12
N TYR A 202 1.21 -3.71 9.66
CA TYR A 202 0.22 -4.13 10.67
C TYR A 202 -0.50 -5.44 10.26
N GLY A 203 -0.41 -6.47 11.11
CA GLY A 203 -1.06 -7.76 10.87
C GLY A 203 -0.30 -8.72 9.93
N GLY A 204 0.91 -8.40 9.46
CA GLY A 204 1.77 -9.31 8.70
C GLY A 204 2.24 -8.75 7.35
N PHE A 205 2.55 -9.62 6.41
CA PHE A 205 3.02 -9.23 5.08
C PHE A 205 1.92 -8.61 4.22
N ASP A 206 2.21 -7.46 3.59
CA ASP A 206 1.37 -6.86 2.57
C ASP A 206 2.20 -6.63 1.29
N PRO A 207 1.89 -7.31 0.17
CA PRO A 207 2.69 -7.20 -1.06
C PRO A 207 2.77 -5.77 -1.60
N GLY A 208 1.72 -4.96 -1.45
CA GLY A 208 1.73 -3.60 -1.97
C GLY A 208 2.67 -2.69 -1.19
N TYR A 209 2.53 -2.65 0.14
CA TYR A 209 3.46 -1.90 1.01
C TYR A 209 4.89 -2.43 1.01
N HIS A 210 5.09 -3.69 0.66
CA HIS A 210 6.41 -4.25 0.43
C HIS A 210 7.14 -3.55 -0.71
N THR A 211 6.46 -3.23 -1.82
CA THR A 211 7.07 -2.45 -2.93
C THR A 211 7.52 -1.05 -2.50
N LEU A 212 6.78 -0.45 -1.57
CA LEU A 212 7.08 0.86 -1.00
C LEU A 212 8.36 0.80 -0.15
N THR A 213 8.41 -0.16 0.79
CA THR A 213 9.58 -0.38 1.65
C THR A 213 10.83 -0.67 0.81
N LEU A 214 10.71 -1.57 -0.17
CA LEU A 214 11.78 -1.93 -1.09
C LEU A 214 12.29 -0.69 -1.85
N THR A 215 11.39 0.11 -2.40
CA THR A 215 11.73 1.33 -3.13
C THR A 215 12.54 2.31 -2.29
N PHE A 216 12.11 2.56 -1.05
CA PHE A 216 12.83 3.51 -0.20
C PHE A 216 14.19 2.99 0.24
N LEU A 217 14.32 1.69 0.53
CA LEU A 217 15.61 1.08 0.86
C LEU A 217 16.55 1.03 -0.36
N ALA A 218 16.03 0.75 -1.56
CA ALA A 218 16.81 0.74 -2.80
C ALA A 218 17.34 2.14 -3.12
N TYR A 219 16.50 3.18 -2.97
CA TYR A 219 16.95 4.54 -3.20
C TYR A 219 17.90 5.03 -2.10
N LEU A 220 17.70 4.60 -0.84
CA LEU A 220 18.66 4.83 0.23
C LEU A 220 20.03 4.25 -0.13
N ARG A 221 20.11 2.98 -0.57
CA ARG A 221 21.35 2.35 -1.03
C ARG A 221 22.00 3.17 -2.16
N ARG A 222 21.21 3.67 -3.10
CA ARG A 222 21.70 4.46 -4.24
C ARG A 222 22.39 5.75 -3.82
N ILE A 223 21.85 6.48 -2.84
CA ILE A 223 22.41 7.77 -2.40
C ILE A 223 23.52 7.60 -1.35
N THR A 224 23.47 6.56 -0.51
CA THR A 224 24.49 6.34 0.53
C THR A 224 25.64 5.44 0.08
N GLY A 225 25.43 4.60 -0.93
CA GLY A 225 26.37 3.53 -1.30
C GLY A 225 26.45 2.41 -0.27
N ASP A 226 25.46 2.27 0.61
CA ASP A 226 25.48 1.32 1.72
C ASP A 226 25.15 -0.12 1.27
N ASP A 227 26.19 -0.94 1.12
CA ASP A 227 26.08 -2.33 0.69
C ASP A 227 25.42 -3.27 1.71
N VAL A 228 25.22 -2.85 2.96
CA VAL A 228 24.44 -3.63 3.95
C VAL A 228 23.01 -3.88 3.46
N LEU A 229 22.49 -3.01 2.59
CA LEU A 229 21.17 -3.12 2.00
C LEU A 229 21.06 -4.17 0.89
N THR A 230 22.17 -4.60 0.28
CA THR A 230 22.17 -5.48 -0.89
C THR A 230 21.48 -6.82 -0.63
N GLY A 231 21.86 -7.51 0.46
CA GLY A 231 21.27 -8.80 0.83
C GLY A 231 19.78 -8.73 1.16
N PRO A 232 19.35 -7.81 2.06
CA PRO A 232 17.94 -7.55 2.33
C PRO A 232 17.12 -7.22 1.09
N LEU A 233 17.62 -6.36 0.19
CA LEU A 233 16.94 -6.00 -1.05
C LEU A 233 16.79 -7.21 -1.99
N ALA A 234 17.82 -8.05 -2.13
CA ALA A 234 17.75 -9.24 -2.98
C ALA A 234 16.65 -10.22 -2.53
N ARG A 235 16.51 -10.43 -1.20
CA ARG A 235 15.41 -11.25 -0.66
C ARG A 235 14.04 -10.62 -0.90
N ALA A 236 13.93 -9.31 -0.67
CA ALA A 236 12.69 -8.57 -0.87
C ALA A 236 12.24 -8.57 -2.33
N VAL A 237 13.18 -8.40 -3.27
CA VAL A 237 12.96 -8.45 -4.72
C VAL A 237 12.49 -9.84 -5.16
N THR A 238 13.17 -10.90 -4.71
CA THR A 238 12.81 -12.28 -5.04
C THR A 238 11.38 -12.59 -4.62
N LEU A 239 11.02 -12.21 -3.38
CA LEU A 239 9.66 -12.38 -2.90
C LEU A 239 8.64 -11.58 -3.72
N ALA A 240 8.95 -10.33 -4.10
CA ALA A 240 8.04 -9.52 -4.92
C ALA A 240 7.80 -10.15 -6.31
N ALA A 241 8.82 -10.80 -6.90
CA ALA A 241 8.69 -11.53 -8.16
C ALA A 241 7.77 -12.75 -8.07
N ASP A 242 7.73 -13.41 -6.91
CA ASP A 242 6.80 -14.49 -6.64
C ASP A 242 5.35 -13.98 -6.44
N MET A 243 5.17 -12.71 -6.04
CA MET A 243 3.85 -12.10 -5.78
C MET A 243 3.21 -11.40 -6.98
N VAL A 244 4.00 -10.99 -7.98
CA VAL A 244 3.46 -10.28 -9.16
C VAL A 244 2.74 -11.24 -10.11
N GLY A 245 1.51 -10.89 -10.48
CA GLY A 245 0.68 -11.60 -11.43
C GLY A 245 1.22 -11.61 -12.84
N GLU A 246 0.73 -12.55 -13.65
CA GLU A 246 1.05 -12.64 -15.09
C GLU A 246 0.53 -11.41 -15.87
N ASP A 247 -0.51 -10.74 -15.36
CA ASP A 247 -1.06 -9.49 -15.88
C ASP A 247 -0.42 -8.23 -15.26
N GLY A 248 0.58 -8.41 -14.38
CA GLY A 248 1.22 -7.34 -13.62
C GLY A 248 0.44 -6.83 -12.41
N SER A 249 -0.67 -7.47 -12.05
CA SER A 249 -1.36 -7.18 -10.79
C SER A 249 -0.55 -7.64 -9.57
N MET A 250 -0.70 -6.96 -8.44
CA MET A 250 -0.04 -7.35 -7.18
C MET A 250 -0.89 -6.91 -5.98
N GLY A 251 -0.89 -7.72 -4.92
CA GLY A 251 -1.51 -7.38 -3.64
C GLY A 251 -3.03 -7.42 -3.67
N GLY A 252 -3.65 -6.42 -3.06
CA GLY A 252 -5.07 -6.41 -2.75
C GLY A 252 -5.40 -7.31 -1.56
N GLU A 253 -6.55 -7.96 -1.61
CA GLU A 253 -7.17 -8.65 -0.46
C GLU A 253 -6.40 -9.87 0.05
N VAL A 254 -5.33 -10.29 -0.63
CA VAL A 254 -4.41 -11.32 -0.10
C VAL A 254 -3.45 -10.77 0.96
N GLY A 255 -3.13 -9.48 0.91
CA GLY A 255 -2.21 -8.82 1.84
C GLY A 255 -2.84 -8.49 3.20
N SER A 256 -2.00 -8.31 4.22
CA SER A 256 -2.44 -7.95 5.57
C SER A 256 -3.18 -6.61 5.63
N ARG A 257 -2.90 -5.67 4.71
CA ARG A 257 -3.51 -4.33 4.66
C ARG A 257 -4.48 -4.12 3.50
N ASN A 258 -4.67 -5.14 2.66
CA ASN A 258 -5.50 -5.08 1.46
C ASN A 258 -5.03 -4.03 0.43
N SER A 259 -3.74 -3.70 0.40
CA SER A 259 -3.25 -2.60 -0.43
C SER A 259 -2.91 -3.06 -1.84
N TYR A 260 -3.21 -2.21 -2.82
CA TYR A 260 -2.79 -2.36 -4.22
C TYR A 260 -1.66 -1.39 -4.58
N HIS A 261 -0.91 -0.92 -3.57
CA HIS A 261 0.24 -0.06 -3.78
C HIS A 261 1.24 -0.73 -4.72
N PHE A 262 1.80 0.03 -5.65
CA PHE A 262 2.91 -0.44 -6.45
C PHE A 262 3.88 0.71 -6.75
N PHE A 263 5.12 0.56 -6.28
CA PHE A 263 6.20 1.52 -6.42
C PHE A 263 7.32 0.91 -7.28
N PRO A 264 7.40 1.27 -8.59
CA PRO A 264 8.35 0.66 -9.51
C PRO A 264 9.81 1.09 -9.33
N HIS A 265 10.09 2.25 -8.72
CA HIS A 265 11.42 2.85 -8.76
C HIS A 265 12.52 1.98 -8.14
N GLY A 266 12.26 1.32 -7.02
CA GLY A 266 13.22 0.39 -6.43
C GLY A 266 13.58 -0.78 -7.34
N PHE A 267 12.63 -1.25 -8.15
CA PHE A 267 12.90 -2.33 -9.10
C PHE A 267 13.72 -1.85 -10.29
N GLU A 268 13.48 -0.63 -10.80
CA GLU A 268 14.31 -0.03 -11.86
C GLU A 268 15.76 0.17 -11.39
N LEU A 269 15.97 0.68 -10.18
CA LEU A 269 17.31 0.84 -9.59
C LEU A 269 18.09 -0.48 -9.50
N LEU A 270 17.39 -1.60 -9.27
CA LEU A 270 18.01 -2.91 -9.05
C LEU A 270 17.99 -3.81 -10.28
N ALA A 271 17.28 -3.44 -11.36
CA ALA A 271 17.05 -4.30 -12.52
C ALA A 271 18.34 -4.65 -13.28
N ALA A 272 19.35 -3.78 -13.26
CA ALA A 272 20.65 -4.06 -13.87
C ALA A 272 21.44 -5.14 -13.10
N GLU A 273 21.21 -5.27 -11.79
CA GLU A 273 21.91 -6.21 -10.90
C GLU A 273 21.11 -7.51 -10.68
N MET A 274 19.78 -7.44 -10.77
CA MET A 274 18.87 -8.48 -10.29
C MET A 274 17.78 -8.81 -11.32
N GLY A 275 17.84 -10.01 -11.89
CA GLY A 275 16.85 -10.49 -12.87
C GLY A 275 15.40 -10.47 -12.36
N PRO A 276 15.12 -10.86 -11.09
CA PRO A 276 13.77 -10.75 -10.56
C PRO A 276 13.29 -9.29 -10.42
N ALA A 277 14.18 -8.31 -10.20
CA ALA A 277 13.78 -6.90 -10.18
C ALA A 277 13.35 -6.42 -11.58
N ARG A 278 14.13 -6.76 -12.60
CA ARG A 278 13.76 -6.53 -14.01
C ARG A 278 12.40 -7.18 -14.32
N TYR A 279 12.20 -8.43 -13.92
CA TYR A 279 10.94 -9.15 -14.15
C TYR A 279 9.73 -8.41 -13.55
N VAL A 280 9.83 -7.96 -12.29
CA VAL A 280 8.76 -7.21 -11.61
C VAL A 280 8.49 -5.86 -12.29
N ALA A 281 9.53 -5.12 -12.65
CA ALA A 281 9.41 -3.86 -13.38
C ALA A 281 8.72 -4.04 -14.74
N ASP A 282 9.11 -5.06 -15.50
CA ASP A 282 8.51 -5.36 -16.81
C ASP A 282 7.04 -5.77 -16.69
N ARG A 283 6.66 -6.55 -15.66
CA ARG A 283 5.26 -6.86 -15.38
C ARG A 283 4.44 -5.62 -15.05
N PHE A 284 5.00 -4.69 -14.28
CA PHE A 284 4.30 -3.44 -14.00
C PHE A 284 4.12 -2.57 -15.25
N LEU A 285 5.13 -2.47 -16.11
CA LEU A 285 5.03 -1.78 -17.40
C LEU A 285 3.96 -2.39 -18.31
N ASP A 286 3.84 -3.72 -18.34
CA ASP A 286 2.74 -4.42 -19.02
C ASP A 286 1.38 -4.03 -18.43
N SER A 287 1.29 -3.90 -17.10
CA SER A 287 0.07 -3.45 -16.43
C SER A 287 -0.30 -1.99 -16.76
N LEU A 288 0.68 -1.09 -16.94
CA LEU A 288 0.44 0.28 -17.39
C LEU A 288 -0.10 0.29 -18.82
N LYS A 289 0.56 -0.45 -19.72
CA LYS A 289 0.19 -0.54 -21.12
C LYS A 289 -1.22 -1.09 -21.32
N THR A 290 -1.65 -2.01 -20.47
CA THR A 290 -2.96 -2.66 -20.54
C THR A 290 -4.03 -2.03 -19.65
N GLY A 291 -3.69 -0.98 -18.88
CA GLY A 291 -4.61 -0.31 -17.96
C GLY A 291 -5.04 -1.18 -16.77
N ARG A 292 -4.18 -2.11 -16.34
CA ARG A 292 -4.49 -3.13 -15.33
C ARG A 292 -3.89 -2.91 -13.95
N ARG A 293 -3.05 -1.88 -13.79
CA ARG A 293 -2.49 -1.55 -12.47
C ARG A 293 -3.57 -1.25 -11.43
N GLY A 294 -3.19 -1.22 -10.15
CA GLY A 294 -4.02 -0.64 -9.10
C GLY A 294 -4.14 0.87 -9.25
N TYR A 295 -5.33 1.42 -8.97
CA TYR A 295 -5.62 2.85 -8.97
C TYR A 295 -6.14 3.27 -7.59
N LEU A 296 -5.34 4.10 -6.92
CA LEU A 296 -5.71 4.82 -5.70
C LEU A 296 -5.47 6.31 -5.98
N ASP A 297 -6.36 6.85 -6.81
CA ASP A 297 -6.16 8.12 -7.50
C ASP A 297 -6.99 9.25 -6.89
N GLU A 298 -7.41 9.08 -5.64
CA GLU A 298 -8.17 10.09 -4.92
C GLU A 298 -7.25 11.23 -4.45
N ASN A 299 -7.85 12.37 -4.13
CA ASN A 299 -7.13 13.63 -3.92
C ASN A 299 -6.11 13.64 -2.77
N ARG A 300 -6.11 12.67 -1.87
CA ARG A 300 -5.22 12.62 -0.69
C ARG A 300 -3.93 11.83 -0.93
N THR A 301 -3.96 10.73 -1.66
CA THR A 301 -2.87 9.74 -1.74
C THR A 301 -2.32 9.51 -3.15
N PHE A 302 -2.95 10.05 -4.20
CA PHE A 302 -2.50 9.86 -5.58
C PHE A 302 -1.05 10.31 -5.83
N CYS A 303 -0.57 11.31 -5.08
CA CYS A 303 0.78 11.86 -5.25
C CYS A 303 1.89 10.89 -4.83
N HIS A 304 1.62 9.93 -3.94
CA HIS A 304 2.64 8.97 -3.50
C HIS A 304 3.28 8.24 -4.70
N TYR A 305 2.48 7.94 -5.72
CA TYR A 305 2.95 7.22 -6.91
C TYR A 305 3.57 8.13 -7.96
N GLN A 306 3.13 9.39 -8.01
CA GLN A 306 3.41 10.28 -9.13
C GLN A 306 4.91 10.55 -9.29
N TYR A 307 5.56 11.01 -8.22
CA TYR A 307 7.01 11.22 -8.25
C TYR A 307 7.75 9.90 -8.47
N ASN A 308 7.20 8.78 -7.97
CA ASN A 308 7.85 7.48 -8.09
C ASN A 308 7.90 6.99 -9.54
N TYR A 309 6.83 7.20 -10.31
CA TYR A 309 6.82 6.90 -11.74
C TYR A 309 7.80 7.79 -12.50
N LEU A 310 7.86 9.09 -12.18
CA LEU A 310 8.86 9.99 -12.80
C LEU A 310 10.30 9.56 -12.46
N GLN A 311 10.56 9.13 -11.22
CA GLN A 311 11.86 8.58 -10.81
C GLN A 311 12.18 7.27 -11.54
N SER A 312 11.22 6.36 -11.72
CA SER A 312 11.38 5.16 -12.55
C SER A 312 11.73 5.47 -14.00
N TRP A 313 11.20 6.57 -14.55
CA TRP A 313 11.64 7.02 -15.87
C TRP A 313 13.10 7.49 -15.83
N LEU A 314 13.51 8.28 -14.83
CA LEU A 314 14.88 8.79 -14.73
C LEU A 314 15.91 7.67 -14.58
N ASP A 315 15.63 6.71 -13.71
CA ASP A 315 16.52 5.60 -13.35
C ASP A 315 16.19 4.29 -14.08
N PHE A 316 15.51 4.37 -15.23
CA PHE A 316 15.12 3.22 -16.03
C PHE A 316 16.34 2.38 -16.42
N ALA A 317 16.36 1.11 -16.03
CA ALA A 317 17.48 0.23 -16.35
C ALA A 317 17.49 -0.16 -17.84
N ASP A 318 18.68 -0.16 -18.46
CA ASP A 318 18.83 -0.64 -19.83
C ASP A 318 18.56 -2.15 -19.91
N ARG A 319 17.41 -2.50 -20.48
CA ARG A 319 16.96 -3.89 -20.61
C ARG A 319 17.93 -4.77 -21.41
N GLN A 320 18.82 -4.20 -22.23
CA GLN A 320 19.83 -4.97 -22.96
C GLN A 320 20.93 -5.52 -22.04
N THR A 321 21.19 -4.86 -20.92
CA THR A 321 22.24 -5.24 -19.97
C THR A 321 21.68 -5.96 -18.74
N CYS A 322 20.38 -5.85 -18.48
CA CYS A 322 19.74 -6.52 -17.37
C CYS A 322 19.76 -8.06 -17.54
N PRO A 323 20.06 -8.83 -16.47
CA PRO A 323 19.95 -10.28 -16.49
C PRO A 323 18.53 -10.74 -16.86
N ASP A 324 18.43 -11.79 -17.66
CA ASP A 324 17.16 -12.46 -17.94
C ASP A 324 16.80 -13.40 -16.80
N TRP A 325 15.53 -13.41 -16.43
CA TRP A 325 15.01 -14.23 -15.33
C TRP A 325 13.50 -14.36 -15.44
N GLN A 326 12.99 -15.54 -15.11
CA GLN A 326 11.56 -15.84 -15.00
C GLN A 326 11.34 -16.70 -13.75
N PRO A 327 10.20 -16.57 -13.07
CA PRO A 327 9.85 -17.45 -11.97
C PRO A 327 9.58 -18.86 -12.51
N GLU A 328 9.99 -19.87 -11.74
CA GLU A 328 9.70 -21.27 -12.07
C GLU A 328 8.22 -21.59 -11.79
N ASP A 329 7.64 -22.48 -12.60
CA ASP A 329 6.37 -23.13 -12.31
C ASP A 329 6.49 -23.95 -11.01
N GLY A 330 5.40 -24.02 -10.25
CA GLY A 330 5.33 -24.77 -9.01
C GLY A 330 4.62 -24.02 -7.88
N VAL A 331 4.76 -24.56 -6.68
CA VAL A 331 4.16 -24.04 -5.45
C VAL A 331 5.25 -23.48 -4.56
N ARG A 332 5.10 -22.22 -4.13
CA ARG A 332 5.96 -21.61 -3.11
C ARG A 332 5.15 -21.25 -1.89
N ARG A 333 5.67 -21.59 -0.71
CA ARG A 333 5.01 -21.41 0.58
C ARG A 333 5.82 -20.42 1.43
N TYR A 334 5.11 -19.44 1.98
CA TYR A 334 5.63 -18.44 2.92
C TYR A 334 4.82 -18.57 4.20
N ASP A 335 5.30 -19.43 5.10
CA ASP A 335 4.65 -19.77 6.36
C ASP A 335 4.46 -18.56 7.27
N ARG A 336 5.49 -17.71 7.40
CA ARG A 336 5.39 -16.53 8.27
C ARG A 336 4.52 -15.44 7.66
N ALA A 337 4.55 -15.28 6.34
CA ALA A 337 3.63 -14.40 5.64
C ALA A 337 2.19 -14.95 5.67
N GLY A 338 2.03 -16.26 5.81
CA GLY A 338 0.76 -16.98 5.65
C GLY A 338 0.24 -16.90 4.22
N LEU A 339 1.13 -17.04 3.23
CA LEU A 339 0.80 -17.01 1.80
C LEU A 339 1.30 -18.27 1.08
N ILE A 340 0.58 -18.65 0.04
CA ILE A 340 1.04 -19.62 -0.96
C ILE A 340 0.92 -18.96 -2.33
N THR A 341 1.92 -19.18 -3.18
CA THR A 341 1.85 -18.86 -4.61
C THR A 341 1.87 -20.13 -5.42
N VAL A 342 1.07 -20.19 -6.48
CA VAL A 342 1.02 -21.31 -7.42
C VAL A 342 1.19 -20.74 -8.83
N ARG A 343 2.22 -21.20 -9.55
CA ARG A 343 2.41 -20.95 -10.98
C ARG A 343 2.27 -22.25 -11.75
N ARG A 344 1.32 -22.30 -12.68
CA ARG A 344 1.08 -23.51 -13.47
C ARG A 344 0.45 -23.17 -14.80
N ASN A 345 1.12 -23.54 -15.90
CA ASN A 345 0.57 -23.35 -17.25
C ASN A 345 0.08 -21.91 -17.50
N GLY A 346 0.83 -20.89 -17.05
CA GLY A 346 0.46 -19.48 -17.21
C GLY A 346 -0.69 -18.97 -16.34
N ILE A 347 -1.12 -19.75 -15.34
CA ILE A 347 -1.92 -19.28 -14.20
C ILE A 347 -0.95 -18.91 -13.08
N HIS A 348 -1.10 -17.73 -12.51
CA HIS A 348 -0.50 -17.35 -11.23
C HIS A 348 -1.59 -17.10 -10.21
N ALA A 349 -1.57 -17.85 -9.10
CA ALA A 349 -2.50 -17.70 -7.99
C ALA A 349 -1.75 -17.36 -6.70
N VAL A 350 -2.28 -16.42 -5.93
CA VAL A 350 -1.84 -16.09 -4.57
C VAL A 350 -2.98 -16.43 -3.61
N VAL A 351 -2.68 -17.25 -2.61
CA VAL A 351 -3.62 -17.71 -1.59
C VAL A 351 -3.18 -17.21 -0.23
N SER A 352 -4.05 -16.48 0.46
CA SER A 352 -3.81 -15.96 1.81
C SER A 352 -4.38 -16.89 2.86
N LEU A 353 -3.50 -17.66 3.49
CA LEU A 353 -3.83 -18.64 4.54
C LEU A 353 -4.28 -17.95 5.82
N ASN A 354 -3.62 -16.85 6.18
CA ASN A 354 -3.96 -16.04 7.35
C ASN A 354 -5.31 -15.33 7.22
N LYS A 355 -5.95 -15.38 6.05
CA LYS A 355 -7.23 -14.72 5.78
C LYS A 355 -8.31 -15.71 5.34
N GLY A 356 -8.23 -16.95 5.84
CA GLY A 356 -9.23 -17.97 5.56
C GLY A 356 -9.19 -18.46 4.11
N GLY A 357 -8.04 -18.37 3.43
CA GLY A 357 -7.86 -18.82 2.06
C GLY A 357 -8.42 -17.85 1.02
N VAL A 358 -8.20 -16.53 1.18
CA VAL A 358 -8.48 -15.56 0.09
C VAL A 358 -7.66 -15.95 -1.14
N VAL A 359 -8.30 -16.03 -2.30
CA VAL A 359 -7.64 -16.40 -3.56
C VAL A 359 -7.70 -15.22 -4.53
N LYS A 360 -6.55 -14.88 -5.10
CA LYS A 360 -6.48 -14.03 -6.29
C LYS A 360 -5.64 -14.73 -7.33
N ALA A 361 -6.08 -14.71 -8.58
CA ALA A 361 -5.34 -15.31 -9.67
C ALA A 361 -5.43 -14.50 -10.95
N SER A 362 -4.39 -14.59 -11.76
CA SER A 362 -4.25 -13.90 -13.04
C SER A 362 -3.65 -14.83 -14.09
N THR A 363 -3.88 -14.47 -15.34
CA THR A 363 -3.14 -14.96 -16.51
C THR A 363 -2.64 -13.76 -17.30
N LYS A 364 -1.87 -13.96 -18.37
CA LYS A 364 -1.48 -12.85 -19.27
C LYS A 364 -2.68 -12.10 -19.88
N ALA A 365 -3.85 -12.77 -19.97
CA ALA A 365 -5.08 -12.16 -20.47
C ALA A 365 -5.70 -11.16 -19.47
N GLY A 366 -5.35 -11.23 -18.18
CA GLY A 366 -5.90 -10.38 -17.13
C GLY A 366 -6.22 -11.15 -15.84
N PRO A 367 -6.99 -10.53 -14.92
CA PRO A 367 -7.46 -11.21 -13.72
C PRO A 367 -8.34 -12.41 -14.10
N MET A 368 -8.14 -13.54 -13.42
CA MET A 368 -8.86 -14.79 -13.66
C MET A 368 -9.80 -15.13 -12.51
N ALA A 369 -9.36 -14.93 -11.26
CA ALA A 369 -10.17 -15.21 -10.08
C ALA A 369 -9.92 -14.19 -8.97
N SER A 370 -10.98 -13.86 -8.22
CA SER A 370 -10.91 -13.12 -6.96
C SER A 370 -12.01 -13.65 -6.05
N ASP A 371 -11.63 -14.35 -4.99
CA ASP A 371 -12.54 -14.93 -4.00
C ASP A 371 -12.00 -14.62 -2.60
N THR A 372 -12.69 -13.73 -1.90
CA THR A 372 -12.31 -13.27 -0.55
C THR A 372 -13.09 -13.98 0.55
N GLY A 373 -13.74 -15.11 0.27
CA GLY A 373 -14.46 -15.90 1.25
C GLY A 373 -15.98 -15.77 1.20
N LEU A 374 -16.63 -16.57 2.05
CA LEU A 374 -18.06 -16.45 2.33
C LEU A 374 -18.33 -15.30 3.30
N VAL A 375 -19.47 -14.64 3.12
CA VAL A 375 -19.96 -13.54 3.94
C VAL A 375 -21.34 -13.91 4.47
N VAL A 376 -21.52 -13.78 5.77
CA VAL A 376 -22.74 -14.17 6.48
C VAL A 376 -23.40 -12.95 7.10
N THR A 377 -24.70 -12.82 6.90
CA THR A 377 -25.55 -11.85 7.62
C THR A 377 -26.35 -12.57 8.69
N LYS A 378 -26.16 -12.21 9.96
CA LYS A 378 -26.89 -12.83 11.08
C LYS A 378 -28.35 -12.38 11.10
N SER A 379 -29.27 -13.25 11.50
CA SER A 379 -30.66 -12.86 11.79
C SER A 379 -30.69 -11.84 12.95
N GLY A 380 -31.24 -10.65 12.69
CA GLY A 380 -31.17 -9.51 13.62
C GLY A 380 -30.06 -8.49 13.29
N GLY A 381 -29.31 -8.70 12.20
CA GLY A 381 -28.32 -7.76 11.68
C GLY A 381 -26.88 -8.08 12.10
N GLY A 382 -25.94 -7.42 11.42
CA GLY A 382 -24.50 -7.66 11.55
C GLY A 382 -23.96 -8.57 10.45
N ILE A 383 -22.77 -8.23 9.95
CA ILE A 383 -22.09 -8.90 8.85
C ILE A 383 -20.81 -9.52 9.39
N TYR A 384 -20.55 -10.76 8.98
CA TYR A 384 -19.47 -11.60 9.47
C TYR A 384 -18.75 -12.26 8.29
N ALA A 385 -17.44 -12.41 8.39
CA ALA A 385 -16.60 -13.10 7.42
C ALA A 385 -15.47 -13.85 8.14
N PRO A 386 -14.73 -14.75 7.47
CA PRO A 386 -13.54 -15.38 8.03
C PRO A 386 -12.59 -14.34 8.63
N ALA A 387 -12.12 -14.61 9.85
CA ALA A 387 -11.24 -13.72 10.58
C ALA A 387 -9.87 -13.56 9.91
N ILE A 388 -9.27 -12.39 10.10
CA ILE A 388 -7.84 -12.18 9.82
C ILE A 388 -7.04 -12.79 10.97
N GLU A 389 -5.96 -13.50 10.61
CA GLU A 389 -5.22 -14.42 11.46
C GLU A 389 -6.08 -15.62 11.91
N GLY A 390 -7.19 -15.89 11.22
CA GLY A 390 -8.19 -16.89 11.59
C GLY A 390 -7.94 -18.31 11.04
N GLY A 391 -6.87 -18.51 10.26
CA GLY A 391 -6.49 -19.84 9.79
C GLY A 391 -6.01 -20.71 10.94
N SER A 392 -6.86 -21.59 11.46
CA SER A 392 -6.51 -22.46 12.60
C SER A 392 -5.92 -23.79 12.15
N ASP A 393 -6.41 -24.33 11.02
CA ASP A 393 -6.00 -25.61 10.46
C ASP A 393 -5.66 -25.44 8.99
N ILE A 394 -4.37 -25.52 8.65
CA ILE A 394 -3.85 -25.35 7.30
C ILE A 394 -3.21 -26.67 6.87
N ALA A 395 -3.72 -27.27 5.79
CA ALA A 395 -3.11 -28.40 5.12
C ALA A 395 -2.82 -28.06 3.67
N VAL A 396 -1.63 -28.40 3.20
CA VAL A 396 -1.20 -28.17 1.82
C VAL A 396 -0.72 -29.50 1.27
N SER A 397 -1.36 -29.95 0.20
CA SER A 397 -0.92 -31.11 -0.56
C SER A 397 -0.61 -30.69 -1.98
N VAL A 398 0.66 -30.82 -2.34
CA VAL A 398 1.14 -30.60 -3.71
C VAL A 398 0.98 -31.94 -4.43
N GLY A 399 0.06 -32.01 -5.38
CA GLY A 399 -0.22 -33.26 -6.09
C GLY A 399 0.81 -33.53 -7.19
N GLY A 400 1.29 -34.77 -7.26
CA GLY A 400 2.13 -35.26 -8.37
C GLY A 400 1.40 -35.27 -9.72
N ASP A 401 0.07 -35.16 -9.72
CA ASP A 401 -0.79 -35.27 -10.91
C ASP A 401 -1.09 -33.91 -11.57
N GLY A 402 -0.27 -32.89 -11.30
CA GLY A 402 -0.46 -31.55 -11.89
C GLY A 402 -1.57 -30.72 -11.26
N LYS A 403 -1.94 -31.04 -10.02
CA LYS A 403 -3.02 -30.39 -9.25
C LYS A 403 -2.55 -30.08 -7.83
N ASP A 404 -2.70 -28.82 -7.42
CA ASP A 404 -2.33 -28.36 -6.09
C ASP A 404 -3.59 -28.16 -5.26
N ILE A 405 -3.61 -28.71 -4.04
CA ILE A 405 -4.76 -28.65 -3.14
C ILE A 405 -4.33 -27.95 -1.85
N ILE A 406 -5.01 -26.86 -1.54
CA ILE A 406 -4.80 -26.05 -0.33
C ILE A 406 -6.09 -26.10 0.49
N GLU A 407 -5.99 -26.54 1.73
CA GLU A 407 -7.11 -26.61 2.68
C GLU A 407 -6.88 -25.66 3.84
N VAL A 408 -7.87 -24.82 4.13
CA VAL A 408 -7.84 -23.83 5.21
C VAL A 408 -9.14 -23.88 5.99
N SER A 409 -9.05 -23.97 7.31
CA SER A 409 -10.20 -23.77 8.20
C SER A 409 -10.13 -22.41 8.87
N ALA A 410 -11.26 -21.69 8.92
CA ALA A 410 -11.35 -20.39 9.57
C ALA A 410 -12.67 -20.16 10.28
N ASP A 411 -12.59 -19.49 11.44
CA ASP A 411 -13.74 -19.02 12.19
C ASP A 411 -14.18 -17.62 11.71
N PHE A 412 -15.46 -17.30 11.91
CA PHE A 412 -16.03 -16.03 11.50
C PHE A 412 -15.92 -14.97 12.58
N GLU A 413 -15.62 -13.74 12.16
CA GLU A 413 -15.61 -12.55 12.99
C GLU A 413 -16.47 -11.46 12.38
N LYS A 414 -16.99 -10.58 13.24
CA LYS A 414 -17.73 -9.39 12.82
C LYS A 414 -16.82 -8.46 12.06
N ILE A 415 -17.26 -8.00 10.90
CA ILE A 415 -16.49 -7.04 10.10
C ILE A 415 -16.44 -5.68 10.83
N PRO A 416 -15.26 -5.18 11.20
CA PRO A 416 -15.11 -3.95 11.97
C PRO A 416 -15.16 -2.73 11.05
N ASN A 417 -16.35 -2.23 10.67
CA ASN A 417 -16.47 -0.88 10.09
C ASN A 417 -17.91 -0.34 10.02
N THR A 418 -18.56 -0.04 11.17
CA THR A 418 -19.93 0.54 11.18
C THR A 418 -20.04 1.88 11.89
N ILE A 419 -18.94 2.43 12.43
CA ILE A 419 -18.99 3.73 13.11
C ILE A 419 -18.80 4.83 12.06
N LEU A 420 -19.91 5.24 11.45
CA LEU A 420 -19.92 6.42 10.59
C LEU A 420 -19.74 7.70 11.42
N PRO A 421 -19.02 8.71 10.90
CA PRO A 421 -18.95 10.02 11.53
C PRO A 421 -20.34 10.65 11.58
N SER A 422 -20.58 11.45 12.61
CA SER A 422 -21.75 12.33 12.71
C SER A 422 -21.29 13.65 13.33
N THR A 423 -22.06 14.73 13.16
CA THR A 423 -21.69 16.04 13.72
C THR A 423 -21.38 15.97 15.21
N ALA A 424 -22.20 15.24 15.99
CA ALA A 424 -21.96 15.04 17.42
C ALA A 424 -20.66 14.29 17.70
N LYS A 425 -20.39 13.18 16.97
CA LYS A 425 -19.14 12.42 17.12
C LYS A 425 -17.91 13.26 16.76
N MET A 426 -18.02 14.10 15.72
CA MET A 426 -16.95 15.00 15.30
C MET A 426 -16.71 16.12 16.32
N ALA A 427 -17.76 16.70 16.91
CA ALA A 427 -17.63 17.67 18.00
C ALA A 427 -16.91 17.06 19.21
N VAL A 428 -17.28 15.84 19.60
CA VAL A 428 -16.58 15.10 20.67
C VAL A 428 -15.12 14.85 20.31
N LEU A 429 -14.84 14.39 19.09
CA LEU A 429 -13.46 14.20 18.63
C LEU A 429 -12.65 15.50 18.71
N ARG A 430 -13.23 16.65 18.33
CA ARG A 430 -12.56 17.95 18.43
C ARG A 430 -12.28 18.33 19.88
N LEU A 431 -13.24 18.17 20.78
CA LEU A 431 -13.01 18.39 22.22
C LEU A 431 -11.87 17.51 22.75
N LEU A 432 -11.84 16.23 22.36
CA LEU A 432 -10.76 15.31 22.73
C LEU A 432 -9.41 15.73 22.14
N ASN A 433 -9.36 16.21 20.89
CA ASN A 433 -8.13 16.68 20.26
C ASN A 433 -7.58 17.92 20.99
N TYR A 434 -8.42 18.90 21.30
CA TYR A 434 -7.99 20.15 21.97
C TYR A 434 -7.61 19.96 23.45
N THR A 435 -8.05 18.86 24.08
CA THR A 435 -7.75 18.51 25.47
C THR A 435 -6.66 17.44 25.55
N ILE A 436 -7.03 16.17 25.34
CA ILE A 436 -6.15 15.01 25.44
C ILE A 436 -5.17 14.98 24.28
N GLY A 437 -5.60 15.19 23.04
CA GLY A 437 -4.73 15.10 21.86
C GLY A 437 -3.58 16.11 21.91
N ARG A 438 -3.84 17.31 22.40
CA ARG A 438 -2.84 18.37 22.56
C ARG A 438 -1.77 18.04 23.60
N LEU A 439 -2.13 17.37 24.70
CA LEU A 439 -1.23 17.07 25.82
C LEU A 439 -0.61 15.65 25.74
N ALA A 440 -1.36 14.69 25.20
CA ALA A 440 -1.05 13.27 25.15
C ALA A 440 -1.55 12.63 23.83
N PRO A 441 -0.98 12.99 22.67
CA PRO A 441 -1.48 12.54 21.35
C PRO A 441 -1.46 11.02 21.18
N ASN A 442 -0.48 10.32 21.76
CA ASN A 442 -0.36 8.86 21.67
C ASN A 442 -1.49 8.14 22.43
N LEU A 443 -1.98 8.70 23.53
CA LEU A 443 -3.10 8.12 24.29
C LEU A 443 -4.38 8.17 23.45
N LEU A 444 -4.69 9.33 22.89
CA LEU A 444 -5.86 9.50 22.03
C LEU A 444 -5.80 8.59 20.80
N ARG A 445 -4.63 8.50 20.16
CA ARG A 445 -4.38 7.58 19.04
C ARG A 445 -4.68 6.13 19.42
N GLY A 446 -4.19 5.67 20.58
CA GLY A 446 -4.42 4.31 21.07
C GLY A 446 -5.90 3.99 21.28
N ILE A 447 -6.67 4.92 21.83
CA ILE A 447 -8.12 4.78 22.03
C ILE A 447 -8.85 4.66 20.69
N ILE A 448 -8.57 5.56 19.74
CA ILE A 448 -9.21 5.57 18.41
C ILE A 448 -8.90 4.26 17.67
N GLN A 449 -7.64 3.82 17.66
CA GLN A 449 -7.23 2.57 17.03
C GLN A 449 -7.93 1.36 17.65
N TYR A 450 -8.09 1.31 18.98
CA TYR A 450 -8.79 0.20 19.62
C TYR A 450 -10.26 0.13 19.20
N LEU A 451 -10.96 1.27 19.19
CA LEU A 451 -12.39 1.35 18.88
C LEU A 451 -12.72 1.07 17.42
N LEU A 452 -11.89 1.56 16.48
CA LEU A 452 -12.16 1.48 15.05
C LEU A 452 -11.54 0.26 14.38
N ILE A 453 -10.43 -0.26 14.90
CA ILE A 453 -9.61 -1.27 14.21
C ILE A 453 -9.52 -2.58 14.98
N LYS A 454 -9.26 -2.55 16.30
CA LYS A 454 -8.88 -3.76 17.06
C LYS A 454 -10.03 -4.57 17.69
N ARG A 455 -11.27 -4.07 17.66
CA ARG A 455 -12.40 -4.74 18.31
C ARG A 455 -12.88 -5.95 17.50
N LYS A 456 -12.34 -7.13 17.80
CA LYS A 456 -12.81 -8.42 17.25
C LYS A 456 -14.07 -8.91 17.99
N SER A 457 -15.03 -9.49 17.27
CA SER A 457 -16.24 -10.11 17.83
C SER A 457 -16.52 -11.42 17.12
N PRO A 458 -16.29 -12.59 17.77
CA PRO A 458 -16.45 -13.88 17.13
C PRO A 458 -17.92 -14.17 16.79
N PHE A 459 -18.12 -15.05 15.81
CA PHE A 459 -19.42 -15.55 15.39
C PHE A 459 -19.38 -17.08 15.28
N PRO A 460 -20.41 -17.83 15.76
CA PRO A 460 -20.31 -19.28 15.93
C PRO A 460 -20.55 -20.04 14.61
N VAL A 461 -19.72 -19.74 13.62
CA VAL A 461 -19.70 -20.36 12.29
C VAL A 461 -18.25 -20.56 11.87
N ARG A 462 -17.99 -21.71 11.26
CA ARG A 462 -16.68 -22.09 10.71
C ARG A 462 -16.83 -22.44 9.24
N VAL A 463 -15.82 -22.11 8.45
CA VAL A 463 -15.68 -22.60 7.08
C VAL A 463 -14.45 -23.51 6.98
N ARG A 464 -14.61 -24.63 6.28
CA ARG A 464 -13.49 -25.39 5.72
C ARG A 464 -13.46 -25.13 4.23
N ARG A 465 -12.39 -24.50 3.77
CA ARG A 465 -12.15 -24.12 2.37
C ARG A 465 -11.14 -25.06 1.76
N ARG A 466 -11.48 -25.66 0.62
CA ARG A 466 -10.59 -26.43 -0.25
C ARG A 466 -10.41 -25.69 -1.56
N ILE A 467 -9.19 -25.31 -1.87
CA ILE A 467 -8.80 -24.61 -3.10
C ILE A 467 -7.98 -25.57 -3.93
N GLU A 468 -8.41 -25.77 -5.16
CA GLU A 468 -7.77 -26.63 -6.15
C GLU A 468 -7.27 -25.74 -7.28
N VAL A 469 -5.97 -25.74 -7.52
CA VAL A 469 -5.36 -25.07 -8.67
C VAL A 469 -4.78 -26.14 -9.57
N ASP A 470 -5.29 -26.22 -10.80
CA ASP A 470 -4.73 -27.08 -11.83
C ASP A 470 -4.35 -26.23 -13.06
N GLY A 471 -3.72 -26.85 -14.05
CA GLY A 471 -3.30 -26.13 -15.27
C GLY A 471 -4.45 -25.59 -16.14
N ASN A 472 -5.71 -25.89 -15.79
CA ASN A 472 -6.92 -25.51 -16.53
C ASN A 472 -7.80 -24.49 -15.78
N GLY A 473 -7.58 -24.27 -14.48
CA GLY A 473 -8.34 -23.28 -13.72
C GLY A 473 -8.20 -23.42 -12.20
N ILE A 474 -9.13 -22.78 -11.50
CA ILE A 474 -9.23 -22.80 -10.04
C ILE A 474 -10.64 -23.25 -9.63
N VAL A 475 -10.72 -24.17 -8.68
CA VAL A 475 -11.97 -24.59 -8.04
C VAL A 475 -11.87 -24.33 -6.55
N VAL A 476 -12.86 -23.66 -5.97
CA VAL A 476 -12.96 -23.43 -4.53
C VAL A 476 -14.23 -24.07 -3.99
N LYS A 477 -14.07 -24.98 -3.03
CA LYS A 477 -15.16 -25.66 -2.33
C LYS A 477 -15.15 -25.24 -0.87
N ASP A 478 -16.22 -24.60 -0.43
CA ASP A 478 -16.41 -24.21 0.97
C ASP A 478 -17.48 -25.06 1.63
N ARG A 479 -17.13 -25.64 2.77
CA ARG A 479 -18.06 -26.29 3.69
C ARG A 479 -18.26 -25.40 4.90
N LEU A 480 -19.44 -24.80 5.01
CA LEU A 480 -19.81 -23.87 6.08
C LEU A 480 -20.63 -24.61 7.13
N SER A 481 -20.24 -24.54 8.41
CA SER A 481 -20.92 -25.21 9.51
C SER A 481 -21.11 -24.31 10.73
N ARG A 482 -22.22 -24.48 11.46
CA ARG A 482 -22.46 -23.79 12.74
C ARG A 482 -21.68 -24.47 13.86
N THR A 483 -21.05 -23.68 14.73
CA THR A 483 -20.42 -24.18 15.96
C THR A 483 -21.32 -24.04 17.19
N ALA A 484 -22.45 -23.32 17.07
CA ALA A 484 -23.51 -23.27 18.07
C ALA A 484 -24.90 -23.40 17.43
N GLN A 485 -25.80 -24.18 18.05
CA GLN A 485 -27.14 -24.45 17.50
C GLN A 485 -28.06 -23.23 17.43
N SER A 486 -27.82 -22.22 18.28
CA SER A 486 -28.62 -20.98 18.34
C SER A 486 -28.39 -20.04 17.16
N VAL A 487 -27.37 -20.30 16.32
CA VAL A 487 -27.06 -19.45 15.18
C VAL A 487 -28.11 -19.59 14.09
N ARG A 488 -28.63 -18.46 13.62
CA ARG A 488 -29.44 -18.34 12.42
C ARG A 488 -28.91 -17.18 11.57
N ILE A 489 -28.94 -17.38 10.26
CA ILE A 489 -28.49 -16.41 9.28
C ILE A 489 -29.67 -15.98 8.41
N SER A 490 -29.60 -14.76 7.88
CA SER A 490 -30.61 -14.17 6.98
C SER A 490 -30.05 -13.88 5.59
N GLY A 491 -28.73 -13.96 5.40
CA GLY A 491 -28.06 -13.76 4.13
C GLY A 491 -26.74 -14.52 4.07
N LEU A 492 -26.38 -14.95 2.87
CA LEU A 492 -25.14 -15.63 2.55
C LEU A 492 -24.69 -15.20 1.16
N SER A 493 -23.42 -14.86 1.01
CA SER A 493 -22.82 -14.52 -0.28
C SER A 493 -21.37 -15.00 -0.32
N SER A 494 -20.80 -15.13 -1.51
CA SER A 494 -19.34 -15.20 -1.69
C SER A 494 -18.87 -13.87 -2.28
N SER A 495 -17.83 -13.32 -1.67
CA SER A 495 -17.30 -12.02 -2.03
C SER A 495 -16.10 -12.14 -2.96
N SER A 496 -15.96 -11.16 -3.86
CA SER A 496 -14.80 -11.01 -4.74
C SER A 496 -13.77 -10.00 -4.23
N ASP A 497 -14.14 -9.07 -3.35
CA ASP A 497 -13.32 -7.91 -3.00
C ASP A 497 -13.53 -7.38 -1.56
N LEU A 498 -14.12 -8.18 -0.67
CA LEU A 498 -14.38 -7.78 0.71
C LEU A 498 -13.07 -7.54 1.47
N THR A 499 -12.94 -6.34 2.03
CA THR A 499 -11.90 -6.01 2.99
C THR A 499 -12.43 -6.12 4.42
N THR A 500 -11.80 -6.95 5.24
CA THR A 500 -12.14 -7.13 6.67
C THR A 500 -11.32 -6.25 7.62
N ILE A 501 -10.42 -5.40 7.07
CA ILE A 501 -9.66 -4.38 7.80
C ILE A 501 -9.94 -3.00 7.19
N TYR A 502 -10.10 -2.01 8.07
CA TYR A 502 -10.03 -0.61 7.68
C TYR A 502 -8.58 -0.16 7.52
N THR A 503 -8.21 0.27 6.31
CA THR A 503 -6.93 0.93 6.02
C THR A 503 -7.17 1.94 4.91
N ALA A 504 -6.55 3.12 4.98
CA ALA A 504 -6.80 4.21 4.03
C ALA A 504 -6.47 3.85 2.56
N SER A 505 -5.58 2.89 2.34
CA SER A 505 -5.20 2.39 1.02
C SER A 505 -5.93 1.11 0.58
N SER A 506 -6.84 0.58 1.41
CA SER A 506 -7.69 -0.54 1.00
C SER A 506 -8.79 -0.06 0.06
N ASN A 507 -9.49 -1.00 -0.59
CA ASN A 507 -10.58 -0.69 -1.52
C ASN A 507 -10.19 0.25 -2.67
N SER A 508 -8.92 0.19 -3.10
CA SER A 508 -8.47 0.80 -4.36
C SER A 508 -9.16 0.12 -5.56
N TRP A 509 -9.20 0.81 -6.71
CA TRP A 509 -9.68 0.18 -7.94
C TRP A 509 -8.60 -0.75 -8.51
N ALA A 510 -9.02 -1.94 -8.92
CA ALA A 510 -8.21 -2.89 -9.68
C ALA A 510 -9.15 -3.71 -10.58
N PRO A 511 -8.70 -4.21 -11.74
CA PRO A 511 -9.56 -4.93 -12.68
C PRO A 511 -10.32 -6.11 -12.05
N SER A 512 -9.73 -6.83 -11.09
CA SER A 512 -10.38 -7.96 -10.40
C SER A 512 -11.64 -7.58 -9.62
N ARG A 513 -11.85 -6.30 -9.32
CA ARG A 513 -13.02 -5.81 -8.58
C ARG A 513 -14.28 -5.68 -9.43
N ILE A 514 -14.19 -5.89 -10.74
CA ILE A 514 -15.37 -6.02 -11.59
C ILE A 514 -16.12 -7.34 -11.37
N PHE A 515 -15.44 -8.33 -10.77
CA PHE A 515 -16.06 -9.62 -10.47
C PHE A 515 -17.19 -9.43 -9.48
N SER A 516 -18.36 -9.94 -9.83
CA SER A 516 -19.56 -9.83 -9.02
C SER A 516 -19.46 -10.73 -7.79
N TRP A 517 -20.09 -10.29 -6.70
CA TRP A 517 -20.38 -11.18 -5.60
C TRP A 517 -21.38 -12.24 -6.06
N VAL A 518 -21.22 -13.46 -5.54
CA VAL A 518 -22.16 -14.54 -5.79
C VAL A 518 -23.19 -14.55 -4.67
N ASP A 519 -24.46 -14.27 -5.02
CA ASP A 519 -25.56 -14.41 -4.07
C ASP A 519 -25.85 -15.89 -3.82
N LEU A 520 -25.83 -16.28 -2.54
CA LEU A 520 -26.06 -17.65 -2.08
C LEU A 520 -27.29 -17.72 -1.17
N LYS A 521 -28.18 -16.73 -1.21
CA LYS A 521 -29.40 -16.67 -0.39
C LYS A 521 -30.25 -17.93 -0.47
N GLY A 522 -30.28 -18.61 -1.62
CA GLY A 522 -30.99 -19.89 -1.79
C GLY A 522 -30.50 -21.01 -0.87
N ARG A 523 -29.31 -20.89 -0.27
CA ARG A 523 -28.72 -21.88 0.66
C ARG A 523 -28.96 -21.54 2.14
N VAL A 524 -29.56 -20.39 2.44
CA VAL A 524 -29.79 -19.91 3.82
C VAL A 524 -30.73 -20.83 4.58
N ASP A 525 -31.83 -21.26 3.96
CA ASP A 525 -32.81 -22.12 4.60
C ASP A 525 -32.24 -23.50 4.92
N ASP A 526 -31.45 -24.05 4.00
CA ASP A 526 -30.74 -25.32 4.20
C ASP A 526 -29.78 -25.20 5.38
N PHE A 527 -28.93 -24.17 5.40
CA PHE A 527 -28.00 -23.93 6.52
C PHE A 527 -28.73 -23.78 7.86
N ASN A 528 -29.84 -23.04 7.89
CA ASN A 528 -30.62 -22.85 9.12
C ASN A 528 -31.26 -24.16 9.62
N LYS A 529 -31.65 -25.07 8.71
CA LYS A 529 -32.22 -26.39 9.02
C LYS A 529 -31.15 -27.38 9.46
N THR A 530 -30.15 -27.64 8.62
CA THR A 530 -29.14 -28.71 8.81
C THR A 530 -28.00 -28.25 9.72
N GLY A 531 -27.68 -26.96 9.72
CA GLY A 531 -26.48 -26.39 10.35
C GLY A 531 -25.24 -26.44 9.47
N GLU A 532 -25.35 -26.91 8.23
CA GLU A 532 -24.21 -27.10 7.32
C GLU A 532 -24.61 -27.02 5.85
N ILE A 533 -23.75 -26.41 5.03
CA ILE A 533 -23.89 -26.36 3.56
C ILE A 533 -22.52 -26.46 2.88
N GLU A 534 -22.53 -26.89 1.62
CA GLU A 534 -21.37 -26.86 0.73
C GLU A 534 -21.62 -25.99 -0.49
N VAL A 535 -20.64 -25.17 -0.86
CA VAL A 535 -20.71 -24.25 -2.00
C VAL A 535 -19.43 -24.36 -2.83
N GLU A 536 -19.59 -24.58 -4.13
CA GLU A 536 -18.50 -24.65 -5.10
C GLU A 536 -18.51 -23.43 -6.02
N ARG A 537 -17.32 -22.92 -6.34
CA ARG A 537 -17.09 -21.85 -7.32
C ARG A 537 -15.90 -22.23 -8.19
N THR A 538 -16.00 -21.98 -9.49
CA THR A 538 -15.03 -22.42 -10.48
C THR A 538 -14.67 -21.28 -11.43
N TRP A 539 -13.38 -21.11 -11.68
CA TRP A 539 -12.81 -20.15 -12.63
C TRP A 539 -11.95 -20.90 -13.65
N PRO A 540 -12.48 -21.22 -14.84
CA PRO A 540 -11.69 -21.81 -15.91
C PRO A 540 -10.70 -20.79 -16.47
N LYS A 541 -9.58 -21.28 -17.00
CA LYS A 541 -8.55 -20.45 -17.66
C LYS A 541 -9.02 -19.89 -19.01
N ASN A 542 -9.92 -20.60 -19.70
CA ASN A 542 -10.38 -20.31 -21.07
C ASN A 542 -11.74 -19.61 -21.09
#